data_AF-A0A2R6G934-F1
#
_entry.id   AF-A0A2R6G934-F1
#
_cell.length_a   1.000
_cell.length_b   1.000
_cell.length_c   1.000
_cell.angle_alpha   90.00
_cell.angle_beta   90.00
_cell.angle_gamma   90.00
#
_symmetry.space_group_name_H-M   'P 1'
#
loop_
_entity.id
_entity.type
_entity.pdbx_description
1 polymer ?
#
loop_
_entity_poly.entity_id
_entity_poly.type
_entity_poly.pdbx_seq_one_letter_code
_entity_poly.pdbx_strand_id
1 'polypeptide(L)'
;MSRDTPPDRDRQRSRGFPDARSVHGEINSAPEEYPKGWVEQVRFRERYDLPSFRPPRFADGKRVREVVRALEAEHGITLSFVSDGESSGEWIVEIDGRDGFRVARRRDDASNTVVEMTAADFRDRVEEHL
;
A
#
# COMPACT_ATOMS: atom_id res chain seq x y z
N MET A 1 35.31 -1.79 15.56
CA MET A 1 34.15 -2.70 15.34
C MET A 1 32.91 -1.97 15.84
N SER A 2 32.31 -1.14 14.99
CA SER A 2 31.08 -0.40 15.33
C SER A 2 29.89 -1.33 15.20
N ARG A 3 29.14 -1.47 16.29
CA ARG A 3 27.94 -2.31 16.38
C ARG A 3 26.86 -1.73 15.47
N ASP A 4 26.28 -2.60 14.64
CA ASP A 4 25.00 -2.40 13.97
C ASP A 4 24.01 -1.78 14.96
N THR A 5 23.69 -0.52 14.74
CA THR A 5 22.56 0.12 15.43
C THR A 5 21.31 -0.47 14.79
N PRO A 6 20.44 -1.17 15.53
CA PRO A 6 19.20 -1.67 14.97
C PRO A 6 18.40 -0.49 14.38
N PRO A 7 17.72 -0.66 13.24
CA PRO A 7 16.97 0.42 12.63
C PRO A 7 16.00 1.01 13.65
N ASP A 8 16.07 2.33 13.78
CA ASP A 8 15.30 3.13 14.71
C ASP A 8 13.79 2.89 14.49
N ARG A 9 13.20 2.05 15.35
CA ARG A 9 11.78 1.66 15.29
C ARG A 9 10.84 2.84 15.51
N ASP A 10 11.33 3.98 16.01
CA ASP A 10 10.51 5.16 16.28
C ASP A 10 10.27 6.05 15.05
N ARG A 11 10.94 5.80 13.91
CA ARG A 11 10.69 6.55 12.67
C ARG A 11 9.29 6.36 12.06
N GLN A 12 8.52 5.37 12.52
CA GLN A 12 7.13 5.17 12.09
C GLN A 12 6.11 6.02 12.87
N ARG A 13 6.49 6.63 13.99
CA ARG A 13 5.55 7.39 14.85
C ARG A 13 5.14 8.75 14.31
N SER A 14 5.83 9.28 13.30
CA SER A 14 5.78 10.72 12.98
C SER A 14 4.76 11.16 11.91
N ARG A 15 3.82 10.31 11.49
CA ARG A 15 2.86 10.69 10.41
C ARG A 15 1.37 10.56 10.75
N GLY A 16 1.00 10.25 11.99
CA GLY A 16 -0.42 10.26 12.41
C GLY A 16 -1.30 9.18 11.78
N PHE A 17 -0.71 8.12 11.22
CA PHE A 17 -1.45 6.99 10.66
C PHE A 17 -1.37 5.76 11.57
N PRO A 18 -2.39 4.88 11.56
CA PRO A 18 -2.35 3.63 12.33
C PRO A 18 -1.07 2.85 12.01
N ASP A 19 -0.38 2.35 13.04
CA ASP A 19 0.79 1.50 12.82
C ASP A 19 0.37 0.13 12.23
N ALA A 20 1.34 -0.63 11.75
CA ALA A 20 1.07 -1.91 11.10
C ALA A 20 0.42 -2.93 12.05
N ARG A 21 0.70 -2.87 13.36
CA ARG A 21 0.13 -3.80 14.35
C ARG A 21 -1.34 -3.52 14.59
N SER A 22 -1.75 -2.24 14.65
CA SER A 22 -3.16 -1.85 14.76
C SER A 22 -3.96 -2.39 13.58
N VAL A 23 -3.52 -2.08 12.34
CA VAL A 23 -4.23 -2.51 11.13
C VAL A 23 -4.26 -4.04 10.99
N HIS A 24 -3.18 -4.71 11.38
CA HIS A 24 -3.14 -6.17 11.42
C HIS A 24 -4.19 -6.74 12.37
N GLY A 25 -4.30 -6.17 13.58
CA GLY A 25 -5.30 -6.59 14.58
C GLY A 25 -6.73 -6.31 14.13
N GLU A 26 -6.98 -5.18 13.47
CA GLU A 26 -8.28 -4.84 12.86
C GLU A 26 -8.71 -5.91 11.84
N ILE A 27 -7.82 -6.27 10.91
CA ILE A 27 -8.10 -7.28 9.89
C ILE A 27 -8.35 -8.65 10.53
N ASN A 28 -7.63 -9.01 11.59
CA ASN A 28 -7.82 -10.29 12.26
C ASN A 28 -9.12 -10.35 13.09
N SER A 29 -9.58 -9.20 13.60
CA SER A 29 -10.79 -9.12 14.44
C SER A 29 -12.09 -9.12 13.64
N ALA A 30 -12.06 -8.66 12.40
CA ALA A 30 -13.23 -8.59 11.50
C ALA A 30 -12.89 -9.07 10.08
N PRO A 31 -12.40 -10.31 9.89
CA PRO A 31 -11.86 -10.77 8.61
C PRO A 31 -12.86 -10.74 7.44
N GLU A 32 -14.16 -10.81 7.73
CA GLU A 32 -15.25 -10.71 6.76
C GLU A 32 -15.39 -9.32 6.13
N GLU A 33 -14.89 -8.27 6.79
CA GLU A 33 -14.93 -6.89 6.29
C GLU A 33 -13.79 -6.58 5.30
N TYR A 34 -12.79 -7.46 5.21
CA TYR A 34 -11.57 -7.22 4.45
C TYR A 34 -11.41 -8.16 3.24
N PRO A 35 -10.67 -7.73 2.21
CA PRO A 35 -10.34 -8.59 1.08
C PRO A 35 -9.67 -9.90 1.52
N LYS A 36 -10.08 -11.03 0.95
CA LYS A 36 -9.54 -12.37 1.28
C LYS A 36 -8.01 -12.41 1.27
N GLY A 37 -7.38 -11.81 0.26
CA GLY A 37 -5.91 -11.77 0.19
C GLY A 37 -5.23 -11.00 1.33
N TRP A 38 -5.89 -9.99 1.93
CA TRP A 38 -5.36 -9.30 3.12
C TRP A 38 -5.46 -10.18 4.36
N VAL A 39 -6.60 -10.86 4.53
CA VAL A 39 -6.82 -11.83 5.62
C VAL A 39 -5.82 -13.00 5.52
N GLU A 40 -5.59 -13.51 4.32
CA GLU A 40 -4.60 -14.56 4.06
C GLU A 40 -3.18 -14.10 4.42
N GLN A 41 -2.82 -12.86 4.08
CA GLN A 41 -1.52 -12.31 4.45
C GLN A 41 -1.37 -12.11 5.96
N VAL A 42 -2.41 -11.65 6.66
CA VAL A 42 -2.41 -11.59 8.13
C VAL A 42 -2.13 -12.96 8.72
N ARG A 43 -2.92 -13.97 8.34
CA ARG A 43 -2.76 -15.36 8.82
C ARG A 43 -1.40 -15.95 8.46
N PHE A 44 -0.89 -15.67 7.27
CA PHE A 44 0.44 -16.10 6.84
C PHE A 44 1.51 -15.49 7.75
N ARG A 45 1.45 -14.19 8.02
CA ARG A 45 2.43 -13.53 8.88
C ARG A 45 2.38 -14.00 10.32
N GLU A 46 1.18 -14.24 10.88
CA GLU A 46 1.04 -14.84 12.22
C GLU A 46 1.62 -16.26 12.27
N ARG A 47 1.35 -17.09 11.25
CA ARG A 47 1.83 -18.47 11.19
C ARG A 47 3.36 -18.57 11.21
N TYR A 48 4.05 -17.60 10.63
CA TYR A 48 5.50 -17.61 10.47
C TYR A 48 6.23 -16.57 11.33
N ASP A 49 5.55 -15.98 12.32
CA ASP A 49 6.10 -14.94 13.21
C ASP A 49 6.77 -13.79 12.44
N LEU A 50 6.14 -13.35 11.36
CA LEU A 50 6.62 -12.27 10.51
C LEU A 50 6.11 -10.90 11.00
N PRO A 51 6.79 -9.78 10.66
CA PRO A 51 6.33 -8.44 11.01
C PRO A 51 4.88 -8.17 10.62
N SER A 52 4.12 -7.38 11.38
CA SER A 52 2.70 -7.15 11.13
C SER A 52 2.41 -6.66 9.69
N PHE A 53 1.44 -7.33 9.06
CA PHE A 53 0.92 -6.94 7.75
C PHE A 53 0.16 -5.61 7.82
N ARG A 54 0.43 -4.75 6.84
CA ARG A 54 -0.36 -3.56 6.56
C ARG A 54 -0.68 -3.51 5.06
N PRO A 55 -1.95 -3.24 4.67
CA PRO A 55 -2.31 -3.04 3.27
C PRO A 55 -1.46 -1.97 2.58
N PRO A 56 -1.29 -2.06 1.24
CA PRO A 56 -0.64 -1.03 0.45
C PRO A 56 -1.25 0.35 0.71
N ARG A 57 -0.38 1.34 0.85
CA ARG A 57 -0.76 2.72 1.19
C ARG A 57 0.04 3.74 0.40
N PHE A 58 -0.51 4.93 0.27
CA PHE A 58 0.20 6.12 -0.20
C PHE A 58 1.14 6.69 0.88
N ALA A 59 1.99 7.64 0.51
CA ALA A 59 2.94 8.29 1.41
C ALA A 59 2.26 9.05 2.56
N ASP A 60 1.01 9.47 2.35
CA ASP A 60 0.07 10.06 3.30
C ASP A 60 -0.82 9.01 3.98
N GLY A 61 -0.41 7.74 4.01
CA GLY A 61 -1.00 6.70 4.85
C GLY A 61 -2.36 6.16 4.42
N LYS A 62 -3.04 6.81 3.46
CA LYS A 62 -4.31 6.35 2.90
C LYS A 62 -4.13 5.03 2.16
N ARG A 63 -5.09 4.10 2.32
CA ARG A 63 -5.02 2.77 1.70
C ARG A 63 -5.26 2.91 0.20
N VAL A 64 -4.38 2.30 -0.61
CA VAL A 64 -4.44 2.39 -2.08
C VAL A 64 -5.80 1.93 -2.60
N ARG A 65 -6.30 0.80 -2.07
CA ARG A 65 -7.58 0.22 -2.49
C ARG A 65 -8.77 1.15 -2.29
N GLU A 66 -8.80 1.94 -1.21
CA GLU A 66 -9.93 2.83 -0.90
C GLU A 66 -9.97 4.01 -1.86
N VAL A 67 -8.81 4.62 -2.13
CA VAL A 67 -8.66 5.72 -3.10
C VAL A 67 -9.00 5.25 -4.51
N VAL A 68 -8.48 4.08 -4.91
CA VAL A 68 -8.77 3.48 -6.23
C VAL A 68 -10.26 3.25 -6.40
N ARG A 69 -10.92 2.59 -5.44
CA ARG A 69 -12.37 2.34 -5.52
C ARG A 69 -13.20 3.61 -5.59
N ALA A 70 -12.78 4.67 -4.89
CA ALA A 70 -13.46 5.94 -4.95
C ALA A 70 -13.36 6.56 -6.36
N LEU A 71 -12.17 6.56 -6.97
CA LEU A 71 -11.96 7.09 -8.32
C LEU A 71 -12.69 6.25 -9.39
N GLU A 72 -12.63 4.93 -9.29
CA GLU A 72 -13.36 4.03 -10.19
C GLU A 72 -14.87 4.28 -10.12
N ALA A 73 -15.43 4.45 -8.92
CA ALA A 73 -16.85 4.75 -8.74
C ALA A 73 -17.23 6.16 -9.20
N GLU A 74 -16.36 7.15 -9.00
CA GLU A 74 -16.60 8.54 -9.36
C GLU A 74 -16.59 8.76 -10.87
N HIS A 75 -15.65 8.13 -11.58
CA HIS A 75 -15.45 8.36 -13.02
C HIS A 75 -15.95 7.21 -13.91
N GLY A 76 -16.36 6.08 -13.33
CA GLY A 76 -16.81 4.91 -14.10
C GLY A 76 -15.68 4.20 -14.85
N ILE A 77 -14.45 4.30 -14.34
CA ILE A 77 -13.23 3.73 -14.92
C ILE A 77 -12.76 2.49 -14.15
N THR A 78 -11.79 1.76 -14.70
CA THR A 78 -11.04 0.71 -14.01
C THR A 78 -9.57 1.10 -13.86
N LEU A 79 -9.01 0.96 -12.66
CA LEU A 79 -7.59 1.23 -12.39
C LEU A 79 -6.85 -0.07 -12.05
N SER A 80 -5.75 -0.34 -12.74
CA SER A 80 -4.87 -1.50 -12.47
C SER A 80 -3.44 -1.06 -12.18
N PHE A 81 -2.78 -1.75 -11.24
CA PHE A 81 -1.36 -1.58 -10.97
C PHE A 81 -0.60 -2.78 -11.52
N VAL A 82 0.23 -2.56 -12.53
CA VAL A 82 1.00 -3.58 -13.23
C VAL A 82 2.48 -3.40 -12.93
N SER A 83 3.16 -4.50 -12.62
CA SER A 83 4.63 -4.46 -12.48
C SER A 83 5.25 -4.43 -13.88
N ASP A 84 6.10 -3.45 -14.14
CA ASP A 84 6.91 -3.36 -15.37
C ASP A 84 8.17 -4.26 -15.33
N GLY A 85 8.30 -5.08 -14.29
CA GLY A 85 9.41 -6.01 -14.05
C GLY A 85 9.68 -6.19 -12.56
N GLU A 86 10.51 -7.18 -12.18
CA GLU A 86 10.83 -7.47 -10.77
C GLU A 86 11.79 -6.43 -10.16
N SER A 87 12.52 -5.69 -11.00
CA SER A 87 13.68 -4.87 -10.60
C SER A 87 13.46 -3.35 -10.60
N SER A 88 12.34 -2.85 -11.14
CA SER A 88 12.16 -1.40 -11.38
C SER A 88 11.86 -0.61 -10.10
N GLY A 89 11.24 -1.24 -9.09
CA GLY A 89 10.68 -0.50 -7.96
C GLY A 89 9.47 0.38 -8.33
N GLU A 90 8.95 0.25 -9.55
CA GLU A 90 7.84 1.04 -10.07
C GLU A 90 6.66 0.12 -10.44
N TRP A 91 5.48 0.74 -10.53
CA TRP A 91 4.29 0.14 -11.11
C TRP A 91 3.76 1.07 -12.21
N ILE A 92 3.26 0.48 -13.30
CA ILE A 92 2.44 1.17 -14.29
C ILE A 92 1.00 1.17 -13.77
N VAL A 93 0.38 2.33 -13.77
CA VAL A 93 -1.05 2.52 -13.51
C VAL A 93 -1.74 2.53 -14.86
N GLU A 94 -2.57 1.53 -15.09
CA GLU A 94 -3.43 1.45 -16.26
C GLU A 94 -4.81 2.01 -15.95
N ILE A 95 -5.38 2.74 -16.91
CA ILE A 95 -6.74 3.28 -16.86
C ILE A 95 -7.52 2.65 -18.01
N ASP A 96 -8.58 1.91 -17.70
CA ASP A 96 -9.37 1.14 -18.67
C ASP A 96 -8.52 0.24 -19.58
N GLY A 97 -7.47 -0.35 -19.01
CA GLY A 97 -6.54 -1.26 -19.69
C GLY A 97 -5.56 -0.56 -20.63
N ARG A 98 -5.39 0.76 -20.52
CA ARG A 98 -4.37 1.54 -21.25
C ARG A 98 -3.34 2.08 -20.28
N ASP A 99 -2.07 2.04 -20.69
CA ASP A 99 -0.97 2.65 -19.93
C ASP A 99 -1.27 4.13 -19.66
N GLY A 100 -1.41 4.48 -18.38
CA GLY A 100 -1.53 5.86 -17.93
C GLY A 100 -0.15 6.39 -17.50
N PHE A 101 0.17 6.25 -16.22
CA PHE A 101 1.39 6.80 -15.63
C PHE A 101 2.10 5.79 -14.72
N ARG A 102 3.36 6.08 -14.38
CA ARG A 102 4.15 5.26 -13.45
C ARG A 102 4.10 5.80 -12.03
N VAL A 103 4.12 4.90 -11.05
CA VAL A 103 4.25 5.22 -9.63
C VAL A 103 5.40 4.45 -9.02
N ALA A 104 6.28 5.17 -8.32
CA ALA A 104 7.32 4.55 -7.52
C ALA A 104 6.72 3.90 -6.28
N ARG A 105 7.34 2.81 -5.82
CA ARG A 105 6.99 2.11 -4.58
C ARG A 105 8.23 1.70 -3.82
N ARG A 106 8.09 1.65 -2.50
CA ARG A 106 9.07 1.04 -1.62
C ARG A 106 8.43 0.06 -0.65
N ARG A 107 9.29 -0.70 0.01
CA ARG A 107 8.93 -1.49 1.20
C ARG A 107 9.32 -0.69 2.45
N ASP A 108 8.45 -0.69 3.46
CA ASP A 108 8.85 -0.22 4.79
C ASP A 108 9.62 -1.32 5.55
N ASP A 109 10.04 -1.01 6.78
CA ASP A 109 10.85 -1.93 7.60
C ASP A 109 10.12 -3.25 7.92
N ALA A 110 8.80 -3.28 7.78
CA ALA A 110 7.96 -4.47 7.94
C ALA A 110 7.58 -5.11 6.59
N SER A 111 8.29 -4.77 5.51
CA SER A 111 8.06 -5.26 4.15
C SER A 111 6.65 -4.96 3.61
N ASN A 112 5.95 -3.96 4.15
CA ASN A 112 4.68 -3.50 3.62
C ASN A 112 4.90 -2.49 2.50
N THR A 113 4.01 -2.48 1.51
CA THR A 113 4.12 -1.60 0.35
C THR A 113 3.73 -0.15 0.70
N VAL A 114 4.56 0.79 0.26
CA VAL A 114 4.28 2.24 0.25
C VAL A 114 4.42 2.73 -1.18
N VAL A 115 3.35 3.33 -1.73
CA VAL A 115 3.40 4.10 -2.96
C VAL A 115 3.98 5.47 -2.65
N GLU A 116 5.00 5.88 -3.40
CA GLU A 116 5.81 7.08 -3.12
C GLU A 116 5.19 8.37 -3.67
N MET A 117 3.88 8.53 -3.45
CA MET A 117 3.13 9.76 -3.68
C MET A 117 1.95 9.83 -2.71
N THR A 118 1.33 11.00 -2.57
CA THR A 118 0.11 11.13 -1.77
C THR A 118 -1.11 10.64 -2.54
N ALA A 119 -2.22 10.38 -1.83
CA ALA A 119 -3.48 10.04 -2.51
C ALA A 119 -4.04 11.21 -3.34
N ALA A 120 -3.76 12.46 -2.93
CA ALA A 120 -4.18 13.64 -3.67
C ALA A 120 -3.43 13.73 -5.01
N ASP A 121 -2.09 13.64 -4.97
CA ASP A 121 -1.29 13.64 -6.20
C ASP A 121 -1.69 12.48 -7.13
N PHE A 122 -1.98 11.30 -6.58
CA PHE A 122 -2.45 10.16 -7.37
C PHE A 122 -3.79 10.46 -8.06
N ARG A 123 -4.72 11.08 -7.35
CA ARG A 123 -6.03 11.48 -7.90
C ARG A 123 -5.85 12.50 -9.02
N ASP A 124 -5.08 13.55 -8.79
CA ASP A 124 -4.81 14.57 -9.81
C ASP A 124 -4.22 13.94 -11.08
N ARG A 125 -3.29 12.99 -10.93
CA ARG A 125 -2.72 12.24 -12.06
C ARG A 125 -3.74 11.37 -12.79
N VAL A 126 -4.67 10.73 -12.08
CA VAL A 126 -5.76 9.98 -12.73
C VAL A 126 -6.64 10.94 -13.52
N GLU A 127 -7.06 12.06 -12.92
CA GLU A 127 -7.91 13.06 -13.56
C GLU A 127 -7.27 13.70 -14.81
N GLU A 128 -5.95 13.89 -14.82
CA GLU A 128 -5.20 14.36 -16.00
C GLU A 128 -5.25 13.39 -17.21
N HIS A 129 -5.62 12.13 -16.99
CA HIS A 129 -5.65 11.08 -18.02
C HIS A 129 -7.09 10.64 -18.40
N LEU A 130 -8.12 11.32 -17.88
CA LEU A 130 -9.52 11.14 -18.25
C LEU A 130 -9.92 12.05 -19.42
#